data_AF-A0A356EAJ3-F1
#
_entry.id   AF-A0A356EAJ3-F1
#
_cell.length_a   1.000
_cell.length_b   1.000
_cell.length_c   1.000
_cell.angle_alpha   90.00
_cell.angle_beta   90.00
_cell.angle_gamma   90.00
#
_symmetry.space_group_name_H-M   'P 1'
#
loop_
_entity.id
_entity.type
_entity.pdbx_description
1 polymer ?
#
loop_
_entity_poly.entity_id
_entity_poly.type
_entity_poly.pdbx_seq_one_letter_code
_entity_poly.pdbx_strand_id
1 'polypeptide(L)'
;MEFISTIANGFIDLFRAGASIFTSWVTGIIPLIIILMTAVSSIIKLIGEERVHRVAQLATRNIITRYTILPILAVLFLGNPMSYTFGRFVEQKYKPAFFDANVSFLHPVTGLFPHANGGELFVYMGIATGITTLGLPLGDLAIRYFLAGIIVIFLRGVITEKIYLYMRAKAN
;
A
#
# COMPACT_ATOMS: atom_id res chain seq x y z
N MET A 1 33.18 -7.24 -32.15
CA MET A 1 32.29 -6.20 -32.69
C MET A 1 30.85 -6.45 -32.25
N GLU A 2 30.23 -7.58 -32.61
CA GLU A 2 28.84 -7.89 -32.20
C GLU A 2 28.60 -7.93 -30.67
N PHE A 3 29.51 -8.50 -29.89
CA PHE A 3 29.37 -8.57 -28.42
C PHE A 3 29.34 -7.18 -27.78
N ILE A 4 30.22 -6.28 -28.21
CA ILE A 4 30.30 -4.89 -27.71
C ILE A 4 29.05 -4.10 -28.14
N SER A 5 28.59 -4.27 -29.39
CA SER A 5 27.36 -3.65 -29.87
C SER A 5 26.11 -4.16 -29.14
N THR A 6 26.05 -5.44 -28.81
CA THR A 6 24.92 -6.03 -28.06
C THR A 6 24.84 -5.47 -26.64
N ILE A 7 25.98 -5.33 -25.96
CA ILE A 7 26.04 -4.71 -24.63
C ILE A 7 25.66 -3.23 -24.70
N ALA A 8 26.17 -2.48 -25.70
CA ALA A 8 25.84 -1.07 -25.86
C ALA A 8 24.34 -0.86 -26.16
N ASN A 9 23.72 -1.71 -26.98
CA ASN A 9 22.28 -1.68 -27.25
C ASN A 9 21.47 -2.03 -26.00
N GLY A 10 21.84 -3.08 -25.28
CA GLY A 10 21.18 -3.44 -24.01
C GLY A 10 21.30 -2.36 -22.94
N PHE A 11 22.43 -1.65 -22.89
CA PHE A 11 22.62 -0.49 -22.01
C PHE A 11 21.65 0.63 -22.37
N ILE A 12 21.54 1.01 -23.66
CA ILE A 12 20.60 2.04 -24.12
C ILE A 12 19.15 1.63 -23.88
N ASP A 13 18.80 0.37 -24.13
CA ASP A 13 17.44 -0.14 -23.93
C ASP A 13 17.04 -0.12 -22.45
N LEU A 14 17.97 -0.33 -21.53
CA LEU A 14 17.74 -0.13 -20.10
C LEU A 14 17.35 1.32 -19.78
N PHE A 15 18.06 2.32 -20.34
CA PHE A 15 17.68 3.73 -20.14
C PHE A 15 16.35 4.06 -20.80
N ARG A 16 16.05 3.49 -21.97
CA ARG A 16 14.75 3.67 -22.65
C ARG A 16 13.61 3.10 -21.82
N ALA A 17 13.79 1.91 -21.22
CA ALA A 17 12.82 1.31 -20.31
C ALA A 17 12.62 2.19 -19.07
N GLY A 18 13.71 2.66 -18.45
CA GLY A 18 13.63 3.59 -17.32
C GLY A 18 12.92 4.90 -17.67
N ALA A 19 13.20 5.49 -18.83
CA ALA A 19 12.53 6.69 -19.31
C ALA A 19 11.03 6.46 -19.53
N SER A 20 10.65 5.32 -20.13
CA SER A 20 9.24 4.96 -20.34
C SER A 20 8.47 4.83 -19.02
N ILE A 21 9.05 4.17 -18.01
CA ILE A 21 8.46 4.04 -16.67
C ILE A 21 8.32 5.43 -16.02
N PHE A 22 9.37 6.24 -16.05
CA PHE A 22 9.33 7.57 -15.47
C PHE A 22 8.26 8.46 -16.12
N THR A 23 8.18 8.47 -17.46
CA THR A 23 7.15 9.21 -18.19
C THR A 23 5.75 8.72 -17.81
N SER A 24 5.54 7.40 -17.71
CA SER A 24 4.26 6.83 -17.25
C SER A 24 3.87 7.30 -15.85
N TRP A 25 4.82 7.46 -14.93
CA TRP A 25 4.54 8.02 -13.62
C TRP A 25 4.17 9.50 -13.66
N VAL A 26 4.90 10.30 -14.44
CA VAL A 26 4.65 11.74 -14.59
C VAL A 26 3.31 12.04 -15.25
N THR A 27 2.88 11.22 -16.21
CA THR A 27 1.60 11.40 -16.90
C THR A 27 0.43 10.65 -16.27
N GLY A 28 0.72 9.69 -15.38
CA GLY A 28 -0.27 8.86 -14.72
C GLY A 28 -0.39 9.15 -13.23
N ILE A 29 0.39 8.41 -12.43
CA ILE A 29 0.14 8.31 -10.99
C ILE A 29 0.49 9.58 -10.22
N ILE A 30 1.52 10.33 -10.63
CA ILE A 30 1.99 11.53 -9.91
C ILE A 30 0.91 12.62 -9.88
N PRO A 31 0.32 13.06 -11.02
CA PRO A 31 -0.77 14.03 -11.02
C PRO A 31 -1.98 13.59 -10.19
N LEU A 32 -2.36 12.31 -10.28
CA LEU A 32 -3.49 11.75 -9.55
C LEU A 32 -3.28 11.84 -8.03
N ILE A 33 -2.09 11.47 -7.55
CA ILE A 33 -1.70 11.58 -6.14
C ILE A 33 -1.81 13.03 -5.67
N ILE A 34 -1.27 13.99 -6.42
CA ILE A 34 -1.26 15.41 -6.04
C ILE A 34 -2.70 15.95 -5.89
N ILE A 35 -3.57 15.66 -6.87
CA ILE A 35 -4.97 16.10 -6.84
C ILE A 35 -5.70 15.46 -5.64
N LEU A 36 -5.50 14.16 -5.41
CA LEU A 36 -6.16 13.48 -4.30
C LEU A 36 -5.65 13.96 -2.94
N MET A 37 -4.33 14.15 -2.76
CA MET A 37 -3.75 14.74 -1.56
C MET A 37 -4.34 16.11 -1.29
N THR A 38 -4.52 16.92 -2.33
CA THR A 38 -5.10 18.27 -2.22
C THR A 38 -6.58 18.21 -1.83
N ALA A 39 -7.36 17.32 -2.46
CA ALA A 39 -8.78 17.14 -2.17
C ALA A 39 -9.01 16.63 -0.74
N VAL A 40 -8.30 15.58 -0.33
CA VAL A 40 -8.36 15.03 1.03
C VAL A 40 -7.93 16.08 2.05
N SER A 41 -6.84 16.80 1.80
CA SER A 41 -6.38 17.87 2.68
C SER A 41 -7.41 18.99 2.80
N SER A 42 -8.10 19.33 1.70
CA SER A 42 -9.17 20.33 1.68
C SER A 42 -10.39 19.87 2.49
N ILE A 43 -10.84 18.63 2.31
CA ILE A 43 -11.94 18.04 3.09
C ILE A 43 -11.62 18.06 4.58
N ILE A 44 -10.41 17.64 4.95
CA ILE A 44 -9.95 17.66 6.34
C ILE A 44 -9.99 19.08 6.91
N LYS A 45 -9.54 20.06 6.13
CA LYS A 45 -9.54 21.48 6.54
C LYS A 45 -10.96 22.01 6.72
N LEU A 46 -11.90 21.58 5.86
CA LEU A 46 -13.32 21.93 5.94
C LEU A 46 -14.03 21.28 7.14
N ILE A 47 -13.75 20.00 7.42
CA ILE A 47 -14.28 19.30 8.61
C ILE A 47 -13.71 19.90 9.90
N GLY A 48 -12.49 20.43 9.84
CA GLY A 48 -11.72 20.92 10.96
C GLY A 48 -10.70 19.89 11.43
N GLU A 49 -9.42 20.26 11.41
CA GLU A 49 -8.31 19.37 11.72
C GLU A 49 -8.44 18.73 13.11
N GLU A 50 -8.84 19.51 14.11
CA GLU A 50 -9.15 19.07 15.48
C GLU A 50 -10.15 17.89 15.51
N ARG A 51 -11.23 17.96 14.73
CA ARG A 51 -12.28 16.93 14.71
C ARG A 51 -11.78 15.66 14.03
N VAL A 52 -11.11 15.81 12.89
CA VAL A 52 -10.52 14.68 12.16
C VAL A 52 -9.42 14.01 13.00
N HIS A 53 -8.55 14.81 13.63
CA HIS A 53 -7.53 14.29 14.54
C HIS A 53 -8.12 13.55 15.73
N ARG A 54 -9.22 14.04 16.32
CA ARG A 54 -9.88 13.38 17.46
C ARG A 54 -10.51 12.05 17.07
N VAL A 55 -11.21 11.98 15.94
CA VAL A 55 -11.77 10.73 15.40
C VAL A 55 -10.67 9.74 15.06
N ALA A 56 -9.57 10.21 14.46
CA ALA A 56 -8.48 9.34 14.05
C ALA A 56 -7.58 8.92 15.24
N GLN A 57 -7.45 9.74 16.29
CA GLN A 57 -6.89 9.33 17.58
C GLN A 57 -7.73 8.24 18.26
N LEU A 58 -9.06 8.38 18.24
CA LEU A 58 -9.97 7.33 18.73
C LEU A 58 -9.79 6.03 17.92
N ALA A 59 -9.66 6.13 16.60
CA ALA A 59 -9.44 4.99 15.71
C ALA A 59 -8.06 4.33 15.87
N THR A 60 -7.08 4.99 16.50
CA THR A 60 -5.72 4.44 16.70
C THR A 60 -5.47 3.97 18.14
N ARG A 61 -6.45 4.11 19.03
CA ARG A 61 -6.29 3.79 20.46
C ARG A 61 -6.21 2.29 20.73
N ASN A 62 -6.90 1.46 19.96
CA ASN A 62 -6.88 0.00 20.08
C ASN A 62 -5.93 -0.61 19.04
N ILE A 63 -5.19 -1.66 19.42
CA ILE A 63 -4.28 -2.40 18.56
C ILE A 63 -4.98 -2.97 17.32
N ILE A 64 -6.23 -3.44 17.47
CA ILE A 64 -7.04 -3.98 16.36
C ILE A 64 -7.43 -2.87 15.39
N THR A 65 -7.92 -1.74 15.91
CA THR A 65 -8.35 -0.63 15.05
C THR A 65 -7.15 -0.03 14.32
N ARG A 66 -6.00 0.05 14.99
CA ARG A 66 -4.76 0.61 14.44
C ARG A 66 -4.12 -0.23 13.34
N TYR A 67 -4.10 -1.57 13.47
CA TYR A 67 -3.38 -2.46 12.55
C TYR A 67 -4.26 -3.29 11.63
N THR A 68 -5.58 -3.19 11.78
CA THR A 68 -6.52 -3.92 10.92
C THR A 68 -7.51 -2.95 10.28
N ILE A 69 -8.38 -2.31 11.08
CA ILE A 69 -9.47 -1.50 10.55
C ILE A 69 -8.93 -0.27 9.80
N LEU A 70 -8.03 0.48 10.41
CA LEU A 70 -7.50 1.71 9.82
C LEU A 70 -6.73 1.44 8.51
N PRO A 71 -5.83 0.45 8.41
CA PRO A 71 -5.22 0.03 7.15
C PRO A 71 -6.24 -0.37 6.08
N ILE A 72 -7.24 -1.20 6.42
CA ILE A 72 -8.27 -1.65 5.47
C ILE A 72 -9.03 -0.45 4.90
N LEU A 73 -9.51 0.45 5.76
CA LEU A 73 -10.24 1.63 5.33
C LEU A 73 -9.36 2.54 4.47
N ALA A 74 -8.12 2.79 4.90
CA ALA A 74 -7.19 3.61 4.13
C ALA A 74 -6.95 3.05 2.73
N VAL A 75 -6.75 1.73 2.62
CA VAL A 75 -6.49 1.05 1.36
C VAL A 75 -7.72 1.00 0.45
N LEU A 76 -8.92 0.69 0.99
CA LEU A 76 -10.14 0.61 0.18
C LEU A 76 -10.57 1.96 -0.39
N PHE A 77 -10.43 3.04 0.38
CA PHE A 77 -10.85 4.38 -0.05
C PHE A 77 -9.79 5.11 -0.87
N LEU A 78 -8.50 4.94 -0.57
CA LEU A 78 -7.44 5.73 -1.19
C LEU A 78 -6.48 4.93 -2.08
N GLY A 79 -6.33 3.62 -1.83
CA GLY A 79 -5.36 2.79 -2.56
C GLY A 79 -3.90 3.22 -2.40
N ASN A 80 -3.00 2.59 -3.15
CA ASN A 80 -1.58 2.93 -3.22
C ASN A 80 -1.37 4.20 -4.08
N PRO A 81 -0.48 5.15 -3.68
CA PRO A 81 0.21 5.32 -2.39
C PRO A 81 -0.54 6.20 -1.39
N MET A 82 -1.77 6.57 -1.71
CA MET A 82 -2.51 7.57 -0.97
C MET A 82 -2.98 7.10 0.41
N SER A 83 -3.18 5.81 0.58
CA SER A 83 -3.48 5.15 1.85
C SER A 83 -2.45 5.43 2.96
N TYR A 84 -1.18 5.70 2.62
CA TYR A 84 -0.15 6.03 3.61
C TYR A 84 -0.41 7.37 4.33
N THR A 85 -1.18 8.27 3.72
CA THR A 85 -1.51 9.57 4.34
C THR A 85 -2.28 9.42 5.65
N PHE A 86 -2.98 8.30 5.85
CA PHE A 86 -3.66 8.00 7.12
C PHE A 86 -2.68 7.81 8.29
N GLY A 87 -1.41 7.51 8.01
CA GLY A 87 -0.35 7.43 9.01
C GLY A 87 -0.12 8.76 9.74
N ARG A 88 -0.56 9.88 9.18
CA ARG A 88 -0.52 11.20 9.85
C ARG A 88 -1.33 11.24 11.14
N PHE A 89 -2.35 10.40 11.25
CA PHE A 89 -3.25 10.34 12.40
C PHE A 89 -2.79 9.37 13.49
N VAL A 90 -1.76 8.58 13.20
CA VAL A 90 -1.19 7.59 14.12
C VAL A 90 -0.09 8.26 14.95
N GLU A 91 -0.04 7.96 16.26
CA GLU A 91 1.06 8.43 17.12
C GLU A 91 2.42 8.01 16.56
N GLN A 92 3.45 8.86 16.73
CA GLN A 92 4.78 8.64 16.15
C GLN A 92 5.37 7.25 16.42
N LYS A 93 5.24 6.74 17.65
CA LYS A 93 5.75 5.42 18.04
C LYS A 93 5.11 4.23 17.30
N TYR A 94 3.93 4.43 16.71
CA TYR A 94 3.18 3.37 16.01
C TYR A 94 3.18 3.53 14.49
N LYS A 95 3.71 4.64 13.96
CA LYS A 95 3.77 4.88 12.51
C LYS A 95 4.53 3.79 11.73
N PRO A 96 5.66 3.24 12.21
CA PRO A 96 6.35 2.17 11.50
C PRO A 96 5.47 0.91 11.35
N ALA A 97 4.80 0.52 12.42
CA ALA A 97 3.90 -0.63 12.45
C ALA A 97 2.64 -0.42 11.61
N PHE A 98 2.08 0.80 11.64
CA PHE A 98 0.96 1.16 10.77
C PHE A 98 1.37 1.11 9.29
N PHE A 99 2.53 1.68 8.94
CA PHE A 99 3.03 1.66 7.57
C PHE A 99 3.19 0.22 7.09
N ASP A 100 3.79 -0.65 7.91
CA ASP A 100 3.96 -2.07 7.61
C ASP A 100 2.63 -2.81 7.39
N ALA A 101 1.66 -2.62 8.28
CA ALA A 101 0.32 -3.18 8.12
C ALA A 101 -0.39 -2.65 6.86
N ASN A 102 -0.24 -1.36 6.56
CA ASN A 102 -0.87 -0.69 5.42
C ASN A 102 -0.31 -1.20 4.08
N VAL A 103 1.01 -1.15 3.90
CA VAL A 103 1.68 -1.61 2.66
C VAL A 103 1.44 -3.10 2.42
N SER A 104 1.39 -3.89 3.49
CA SER A 104 1.13 -5.32 3.40
C SER A 104 -0.29 -5.63 2.93
N PHE A 105 -1.28 -4.78 3.24
CA PHE A 105 -2.67 -5.00 2.82
C PHE A 105 -2.93 -4.66 1.35
N LEU A 106 -2.09 -3.81 0.74
CA LEU A 106 -2.24 -3.37 -0.65
C LEU A 106 -2.18 -4.51 -1.67
N HIS A 107 -1.66 -5.68 -1.31
CA HIS A 107 -1.54 -6.84 -2.19
C HIS A 107 -2.74 -7.80 -2.07
N PRO A 108 -3.06 -8.36 -0.88
CA PRO A 108 -4.17 -9.31 -0.72
C PRO A 108 -5.55 -8.74 -1.06
N VAL A 109 -5.71 -7.42 -1.01
CA VAL A 109 -6.97 -6.73 -1.32
C VAL A 109 -7.28 -6.71 -2.83
N THR A 110 -6.26 -6.81 -3.69
CA THR A 110 -6.37 -6.58 -5.15
C THR A 110 -7.26 -7.58 -5.87
N GLY A 111 -7.42 -8.80 -5.34
CA GLY A 111 -8.31 -9.79 -5.92
C GLY A 111 -9.79 -9.40 -5.85
N LEU A 112 -10.18 -8.59 -4.86
CA LEU A 112 -11.54 -8.05 -4.74
C LEU A 112 -11.62 -6.58 -5.18
N PHE A 113 -10.55 -5.81 -4.96
CA PHE A 113 -10.49 -4.37 -5.19
C PHE A 113 -9.21 -4.02 -5.96
N PRO A 114 -9.17 -4.29 -7.28
CA PRO A 114 -7.97 -4.09 -8.09
C PRO A 114 -7.52 -2.62 -8.16
N HIS A 115 -8.43 -1.67 -7.94
CA HIS A 115 -8.11 -0.24 -7.88
C HIS A 115 -7.23 0.12 -6.68
N ALA A 116 -7.26 -0.68 -5.61
CA ALA A 116 -6.54 -0.39 -4.38
C ALA A 116 -5.02 -0.45 -4.57
N ASN A 117 -4.53 -1.22 -5.55
CA ASN A 117 -3.11 -1.23 -5.91
C ASN A 117 -2.89 -1.61 -7.38
N GLY A 118 -3.44 -0.80 -8.29
CA GLY A 118 -3.41 -1.08 -9.73
C GLY A 118 -1.99 -1.23 -10.31
N GLY A 119 -1.01 -0.52 -9.74
CA GLY A 119 0.40 -0.59 -10.17
C GLY A 119 1.06 -1.96 -9.90
N GLU A 120 0.58 -2.70 -8.90
CA GLU A 120 1.11 -4.02 -8.53
C GLU A 120 0.09 -5.14 -8.73
N LEU A 121 -0.99 -4.87 -9.49
CA LEU A 121 -2.03 -5.85 -9.79
C LEU A 121 -1.48 -7.11 -10.46
N PHE A 122 -0.37 -6.98 -11.19
CA PHE A 122 0.32 -8.10 -11.82
C PHE A 122 0.71 -9.22 -10.83
N VAL A 123 0.94 -8.90 -9.56
CA VAL A 123 1.26 -9.88 -8.50
C VAL A 123 0.09 -10.84 -8.28
N TYR A 124 -1.13 -10.32 -8.17
CA TYR A 124 -2.33 -11.14 -8.06
C TYR A 124 -2.65 -11.87 -9.36
N MET A 125 -2.52 -11.18 -10.50
CA MET A 125 -2.83 -11.74 -11.82
C MET A 125 -1.93 -12.92 -12.19
N GLY A 126 -0.67 -12.92 -11.78
CA GLY A 126 0.23 -14.07 -11.96
C GLY A 126 -0.31 -15.33 -11.29
N ILE A 127 -0.87 -15.21 -10.08
CA ILE A 127 -1.43 -16.31 -9.31
C ILE A 127 -2.80 -16.71 -9.84
N ALA A 128 -3.64 -15.72 -10.18
CA ALA A 128 -4.96 -15.93 -10.77
C ALA A 128 -4.88 -16.70 -12.10
N THR A 129 -3.84 -16.46 -12.91
CA THR A 129 -3.61 -17.19 -14.17
C THR A 129 -3.40 -18.69 -13.95
N GLY A 130 -2.67 -19.06 -12.88
CA GLY A 130 -2.49 -20.46 -12.49
C GLY A 130 -3.80 -21.12 -12.07
N ILE A 131 -4.61 -20.44 -11.25
CA ILE A 131 -5.94 -20.92 -10.82
C ILE A 131 -6.90 -21.08 -12.01
N THR A 132 -6.87 -20.14 -12.96
CA THR A 132 -7.69 -20.18 -14.18
C THR A 132 -7.32 -21.37 -15.05
N THR A 133 -6.01 -21.65 -15.22
CA THR A 133 -5.53 -22.81 -16.00
C THR A 133 -6.01 -24.14 -15.42
N LEU A 134 -6.16 -24.23 -14.09
CA LEU A 134 -6.71 -25.40 -13.40
C LEU A 134 -8.24 -25.51 -13.48
N GLY A 135 -8.92 -24.55 -14.13
CA GLY A 135 -10.38 -24.51 -14.22
C GLY A 135 -11.08 -24.20 -12.89
N LEU A 136 -10.36 -23.62 -11.93
CA LEU A 136 -10.88 -23.32 -10.59
C LEU A 136 -11.46 -21.90 -10.49
N PRO A 137 -12.44 -21.66 -9.59
CA PRO A 137 -13.05 -20.34 -9.43
C PRO A 137 -12.08 -19.29 -8.86
N LEU A 138 -11.97 -18.13 -9.52
CA LEU A 138 -11.17 -17.00 -9.03
C LEU A 138 -11.77 -16.32 -7.79
N GLY A 139 -13.09 -16.42 -7.58
CA GLY A 139 -13.75 -15.86 -6.41
C GLY A 139 -13.22 -16.45 -5.09
N ASP A 140 -12.99 -17.75 -5.06
CA ASP A 140 -12.44 -18.45 -3.90
C ASP A 140 -11.02 -17.97 -3.57
N LEU A 141 -10.20 -17.74 -4.60
CA LEU A 141 -8.86 -17.18 -4.44
C LEU A 141 -8.92 -15.77 -3.85
N ALA A 142 -9.75 -14.89 -4.42
CA ALA A 142 -9.88 -13.50 -4.00
C ALA A 142 -10.33 -13.39 -2.53
N ILE A 143 -11.32 -14.18 -2.10
CA ILE A 143 -11.80 -14.19 -0.71
C ILE A 143 -10.72 -14.70 0.24
N ARG A 144 -10.04 -15.80 -0.09
CA ARG A 144 -8.96 -16.36 0.74
C ARG A 144 -7.81 -15.37 0.89
N TYR A 145 -7.44 -14.68 -0.20
CA TYR A 145 -6.42 -13.65 -0.19
C TYR A 145 -6.80 -12.50 0.74
N PHE A 146 -8.03 -12.00 0.63
CA PHE A 146 -8.52 -10.93 1.47
C PHE A 146 -8.51 -11.31 2.96
N LEU A 147 -9.06 -12.48 3.32
CA LEU A 147 -9.10 -12.96 4.70
C LEU A 147 -7.70 -13.23 5.27
N ALA A 148 -6.82 -13.88 4.51
CA ALA A 148 -5.43 -14.08 4.89
C ALA A 148 -4.73 -12.73 5.07
N GLY A 149 -4.99 -11.77 4.18
CA GLY A 149 -4.49 -10.40 4.27
C GLY A 149 -4.83 -9.73 5.59
N ILE A 150 -6.09 -9.81 6.03
CA ILE A 150 -6.55 -9.25 7.32
C ILE A 150 -5.74 -9.82 8.49
N ILE A 151 -5.52 -11.14 8.50
CA ILE A 151 -4.76 -11.80 9.56
C ILE A 151 -3.29 -11.37 9.52
N VAL A 152 -2.68 -11.36 8.32
CA VAL A 152 -1.29 -10.99 8.13
C VAL A 152 -1.03 -9.55 8.58
N ILE A 153 -1.88 -8.60 8.22
CA ILE A 153 -1.64 -7.18 8.55
C ILE A 153 -1.74 -6.92 10.05
N PHE A 154 -2.63 -7.63 10.74
CA PHE A 154 -2.74 -7.57 12.19
C PHE A 154 -1.45 -8.08 12.84
N LEU A 155 -1.01 -9.28 12.45
CA LEU A 155 0.23 -9.88 12.98
C LEU A 155 1.44 -8.98 12.71
N ARG A 156 1.57 -8.49 11.48
CA ARG A 156 2.65 -7.59 11.08
C ARG A 156 2.65 -6.30 11.89
N GLY A 157 1.51 -5.63 12.05
CA GLY A 157 1.41 -4.44 12.88
C GLY A 157 1.84 -4.70 14.33
N VAL A 158 1.39 -5.79 14.95
CA VAL A 158 1.78 -6.15 16.33
C VAL A 158 3.27 -6.46 16.44
N ILE A 159 3.80 -7.27 15.53
CA ILE A 159 5.20 -7.70 15.55
C ILE A 159 6.13 -6.52 15.30
N THR A 160 5.83 -5.71 14.29
CA THR A 160 6.62 -4.54 13.93
C THR A 160 6.59 -3.47 15.01
N GLU A 161 5.46 -3.28 15.72
CA GLU A 161 5.41 -2.42 16.90
C GLU A 161 6.40 -2.91 17.97
N LYS A 162 6.37 -4.20 18.30
CA LYS A 162 7.25 -4.79 19.33
C LYS A 162 8.73 -4.66 18.95
N ILE A 163 9.08 -4.99 17.71
CA ILE A 163 10.45 -4.88 17.21
C ILE A 163 10.92 -3.42 17.28
N TYR A 164 10.10 -2.49 16.77
CA TYR A 164 10.45 -1.07 16.74
C TYR A 164 10.65 -0.49 18.16
N LEU A 165 9.73 -0.78 19.08
CA LEU A 165 9.84 -0.31 20.46
C LEU A 165 11.07 -0.89 21.18
N TYR A 166 11.38 -2.17 20.94
CA TYR A 166 12.58 -2.80 21.48
C TYR A 166 13.86 -2.15 20.94
N MET A 167 13.95 -1.93 19.62
CA MET A 167 15.11 -1.27 19.01
C MET A 167 15.28 0.16 19.51
N ARG A 168 14.18 0.90 19.64
CA ARG A 168 14.18 2.27 20.14
C ARG A 168 14.64 2.35 21.60
N ALA A 169 14.22 1.41 22.44
CA ALA A 169 14.64 1.36 23.85
C ALA A 169 16.15 1.11 24.01
N LYS A 170 16.78 0.44 23.05
CA LYS A 170 18.23 0.16 23.05
C LYS A 170 19.07 1.30 22.46
N ALA A 171 18.46 2.20 21.72
CA ALA A 171 19.12 3.35 21.09
C ALA A 171 19.19 4.59 21.99
N ASN A 172 18.48 4.56 23.13
CA ASN A 172 18.56 5.54 24.21
C ASN A 172 19.40 4.97 25.36
#